data_AF-A0A4Y5WT81-F1
#
_entry.id   AF-A0A4Y5WT81-F1
#
_cell.length_a   1.000
_cell.length_b   1.000
_cell.length_c   1.000
_cell.angle_alpha   90.00
_cell.angle_beta   90.00
_cell.angle_gamma   90.00
#
_symmetry.space_group_name_H-M   'P 1'
#
loop_
_entity.id
_entity.type
_entity.pdbx_description
1 polymer ?
#
loop_
_entity_poly.entity_id
_entity_poly.type
_entity_poly.pdbx_seq_one_letter_code
_entity_poly.pdbx_strand_id
1 'polypeptide(L)' 'GLSGKNYGRVVYEGLRGGLDFLKDDENINSQPFMRWKERFLYCMEGVNRAAAATGEV' A
#
# COMPACT_ATOMS: atom_id res chain seq x y z
N GLY A 1 -1.75 -11.67 -9.88
CA GLY A 1 -1.76 -10.28 -9.34
C GLY A 1 -2.00 -10.33 -7.85
N LEU A 2 -1.45 -9.37 -7.10
CA LEU A 2 -1.76 -9.21 -5.68
C LEU A 2 -3.23 -8.76 -5.52
N SER A 3 -3.87 -9.18 -4.43
CA SER A 3 -5.15 -8.57 -4.01
C SER A 3 -4.89 -7.22 -3.34
N GLY A 4 -5.88 -6.34 -3.30
CA GLY A 4 -5.75 -5.04 -2.61
C GLY A 4 -5.30 -5.17 -1.16
N LYS A 5 -5.78 -6.18 -0.43
CA LYS A 5 -5.41 -6.45 0.98
C LYS A 5 -3.94 -6.82 1.12
N ASN A 6 -3.43 -7.72 0.27
CA ASN A 6 -2.02 -8.10 0.31
C ASN A 6 -1.12 -6.93 -0.13
N TYR A 7 -1.61 -6.10 -1.05
CA TYR A 7 -0.91 -4.90 -1.48
C TYR A 7 -0.73 -3.90 -0.33
N GLY A 8 -1.78 -3.63 0.46
CA GLY A 8 -1.69 -2.78 1.65
C GLY A 8 -0.71 -3.30 2.71
N ARG A 9 -0.56 -4.63 2.84
CA ARG A 9 0.45 -5.22 3.72
C ARG A 9 1.88 -4.92 3.25
N VAL A 10 2.14 -5.02 1.94
CA VAL A 10 3.44 -4.67 1.36
C VAL A 10 3.75 -3.19 1.60
N VAL A 11 2.76 -2.30 1.47
CA VAL A 11 2.92 -0.88 1.77
C VAL A 11 3.31 -0.66 3.23
N TYR A 12 2.61 -1.29 4.18
CA TYR A 12 2.95 -1.20 5.60
C TYR A 12 4.38 -1.71 5.90
N GLU A 13 4.75 -2.88 5.39
CA GLU A 13 6.05 -3.48 5.65
C GLU A 13 7.20 -2.66 5.04
N GLY A 14 7.02 -2.10 3.84
CA GLY A 14 8.02 -1.26 3.19
C GLY A 14 8.21 0.08 3.92
N LEU A 15 7.13 0.80 4.24
CA LEU A 15 7.21 2.08 4.94
C LEU A 15 7.76 1.91 6.36
N ARG A 16 7.27 0.93 7.13
CA ARG A 16 7.84 0.62 8.45
C ARG A 16 9.30 0.16 8.37
N GLY A 17 9.70 -0.40 7.23
CA GLY A 17 11.08 -0.80 6.94
C GLY A 17 12.03 0.36 6.63
N GLY A 18 11.53 1.60 6.62
CA GLY A 18 12.32 2.80 6.35
C GLY A 18 12.31 3.26 4.89
N LEU A 19 11.35 2.80 4.07
CA LEU A 19 11.12 3.40 2.75
C LEU A 19 10.28 4.67 2.89
N ASP A 20 10.69 5.76 2.23
CA ASP A 20 9.95 7.02 2.24
C ASP A 20 8.71 6.98 1.33
N PHE A 21 8.77 6.23 0.23
CA PHE A 21 7.65 6.12 -0.70
C PHE A 21 7.55 4.73 -1.35
N LEU A 22 6.31 4.35 -1.64
CA LEU A 22 5.95 3.20 -2.46
C LEU A 22 5.01 3.68 -3.56
N LYS A 23 5.15 3.07 -4.73
CA LYS A 23 4.46 3.49 -5.96
C LYS A 23 3.94 2.28 -6.69
N ASP A 24 2.77 2.45 -7.30
CA ASP A 24 2.21 1.46 -8.19
C ASP A 24 3.11 1.25 -9.42
N ASP A 25 3.10 0.03 -9.94
CA ASP A 25 3.68 -0.32 -11.24
C ASP A 25 2.88 0.35 -12.36
N GLU A 26 3.53 0.70 -13.47
CA GLU A 26 2.91 1.42 -14.58
C GLU A 26 1.73 0.68 -15.22
N ASN A 27 1.67 -0.64 -15.07
CA ASN A 27 0.61 -1.47 -15.61
C ASN A 27 -0.55 -1.68 -14.63
N ILE A 28 -0.47 -1.17 -13.40
CA ILE A 28 -1.55 -1.31 -12.40
C ILE A 28 -2.60 -0.22 -12.62
N ASN A 29 -3.84 -0.64 -12.87
CA ASN A 29 -4.97 0.26 -13.01
C ASN A 29 -6.14 -0.19 -12.11
N SER A 30 -7.20 -0.77 -12.69
CA SER A 30 -8.36 -1.31 -11.98
C SER A 30 -8.75 -2.66 -12.55
N GLN A 31 -7.81 -3.59 -12.54
CA GLN A 31 -8.03 -4.96 -13.00
C GLN A 31 -9.02 -5.71 -12.09
N PRO A 32 -9.72 -6.75 -12.60
CA PRO A 32 -10.69 -7.51 -11.82
C PRO A 32 -10.17 -8.09 -10.50
N PHE A 33 -8.88 -8.46 -10.44
CA PHE A 33 -8.25 -9.02 -9.24
C PHE A 33 -7.75 -7.95 -8.25
N MET A 34 -7.74 -6.67 -8.65
CA MET A 34 -7.24 -5.56 -7.84
C MET A 34 -7.88 -4.24 -8.29
N ARG A 35 -9.09 -3.99 -7.79
CA ARG A 35 -9.80 -2.74 -8.08
C ARG A 35 -9.11 -1.56 -7.40
N TRP A 36 -9.04 -0.44 -8.11
CA TRP A 36 -8.32 0.74 -7.63
C TRP A 36 -8.84 1.24 -6.27
N LYS A 37 -10.16 1.23 -6.07
CA LYS A 37 -10.80 1.71 -4.83
C LYS A 37 -10.38 0.88 -3.63
N GLU A 38 -10.42 -0.44 -3.75
CA GLU A 38 -10.02 -1.33 -2.66
C GLU A 38 -8.52 -1.23 -2.39
N ARG A 39 -7.69 -1.24 -3.45
CA ARG A 39 -6.24 -1.05 -3.32
C ARG A 39 -5.91 0.25 -2.59
N PHE A 40 -6.51 1.36 -2.99
CA PHE A 40 -6.31 2.66 -2.36
C PHE A 40 -6.62 2.63 -0.86
N LEU A 41 -7.77 2.06 -0.48
CA LEU A 41 -8.16 1.98 0.93
C LEU A 41 -7.17 1.15 1.77
N TYR A 42 -6.73 0.00 1.26
CA TYR A 42 -5.75 -0.83 1.96
C TYR A 42 -4.34 -0.20 1.99
N CYS A 43 -3.93 0.52 0.93
CA CYS A 43 -2.69 1.28 0.94
C CYS A 43 -2.71 2.37 2.00
N MET A 44 -3.80 3.15 2.07
CA MET A 44 -3.92 4.23 3.07
C MET A 44 -3.97 3.69 4.49
N GLU A 45 -4.60 2.53 4.72
CA GLU A 45 -4.50 1.84 6.02
C GLU A 45 -3.03 1.50 6.34
N GLY A 46 -2.29 0.95 5.37
CA GLY A 46 -0.87 0.62 5.52
C GLY A 46 0.01 1.84 5.83
N VAL A 47 -0.20 2.95 5.11
CA VAL A 47 0.49 4.24 5.34
C VAL A 47 0.24 4.74 6.75
N ASN A 48 -1.03 4.86 7.15
CA ASN A 48 -1.39 5.38 8.47
C ASN A 48 -0.82 4.52 9.60
N ARG A 49 -0.79 3.19 9.42
CA ARG A 49 -0.20 2.27 10.40
C ARG A 49 1.32 2.34 10.45
N ALA A 50 1.99 2.56 9.33
CA ALA A 50 3.43 2.74 9.29
C ALA A 50 3.83 4.06 9.96
N ALA A 51 3.17 5.16 9.60
CA ALA A 51 3.39 6.48 10.20
C ALA A 51 3.16 6.46 11.72
N ALA A 52 2.11 5.78 12.19
CA ALA A 52 1.87 5.60 13.63
C ALA A 52 2.94 4.75 14.34
N ALA A 53 3.60 3.84 13.63
CA ALA A 53 4.60 2.93 14.20
C ALA A 53 6.02 3.52 14.19
N THR A 54 6.37 4.33 13.18
CA THR A 54 7.70 4.93 13.02
C THR A 54 7.77 6.37 13.51
N GLY A 55 6.64 7.09 13.51
CA GLY A 55 6.62 8.55 13.74
C GLY A 55 7.11 9.36 12.54
N GLU A 56 7.34 8.71 11.40
CA GLU A 56 7.83 9.31 10.15
C GLU A 56 6.67 9.49 9.15
N VAL A 57 6.77 10.49 8.27
CA VAL A 57 5.76 10.87 7.27
C VAL A 57 6.31 10.72 5.87
#